data_AF-A0A9D0CFE8-F1
#
_entry.id   AF-A0A9D0CFE8-F1
#
_cell.length_a   1.000
_cell.length_b   1.000
_cell.length_c   1.000
_cell.angle_alpha   90.00
_cell.angle_beta   90.00
_cell.angle_gamma   90.00
#
_symmetry.space_group_name_H-M   'P 1'
#
loop_
_entity.id
_entity.type
_entity.pdbx_description
1 polymer ?
#
loop_
_entity_poly.entity_id
_entity_poly.type
_entity_poly.pdbx_seq_one_letter_code
_entity_poly.pdbx_strand_id
1 'polypeptide(L)' 'MQHKWLERTELLIKENGIKNLQKSHILVVGLGGVGSFATEFLVRAGIGKLT' A
#
# COMPACT_ATOMS: atom_id res chain seq x y z
N MET A 1 1.34 -13.69 9.00
CA MET A 1 2.74 -13.26 9.20
C MET A 1 2.71 -11.79 9.57
N GLN A 2 3.26 -11.40 10.72
CA GLN A 2 3.41 -9.98 11.05
C GLN A 2 4.42 -9.39 10.06
N HIS A 3 3.97 -8.50 9.17
CA HIS A 3 4.87 -7.83 8.23
C HIS A 3 5.68 -6.79 9.02
N LYS A 4 6.87 -7.18 9.47
CA LYS A 4 7.78 -6.37 10.31
C LYS A 4 8.03 -4.96 9.76
N TRP A 5 7.95 -4.75 8.45
CA TRP A 5 8.19 -3.43 7.86
C TRP A 5 6.99 -2.45 7.98
N LEU A 6 5.77 -2.95 8.24
CA LEU A 6 4.57 -2.12 8.36
C LEU A 6 4.30 -1.62 9.78
N GLU A 7 5.11 -1.99 10.76
CA GLU A 7 4.92 -1.65 12.19
C GLU A 7 4.72 -0.13 12.38
N ARG A 8 5.51 0.70 11.70
CA ARG A 8 5.37 2.18 11.79
C ARG A 8 4.08 2.69 11.16
N THR A 9 3.66 2.12 10.04
CA THR A 9 2.42 2.48 9.36
C THR A 9 1.22 2.08 10.23
N GLU A 10 1.28 0.89 10.85
CA GLU A 10 0.25 0.39 11.77
C GLU A 10 0.07 1.30 12.98
N LEU A 11 1.13 1.90 13.53
CA LEU A 11 1.01 2.86 14.62
C LEU A 11 0.11 4.07 14.25
N LEU A 12 0.15 4.48 12.97
CA LEU A 12 -0.59 5.63 12.44
C LEU A 12 -2.05 5.28 12.09
N ILE A 13 -2.27 4.22 11.29
CA ILE A 13 -3.60 3.89 10.74
C ILE A 13 -4.31 2.73 11.44
N LYS A 14 -3.65 2.18 12.47
CA LYS A 14 -4.08 1.02 13.26
C LYS A 14 -4.18 -0.26 12.43
N GLU A 15 -4.35 -1.38 13.12
CA GLU A 15 -4.45 -2.72 12.51
C GLU A 15 -5.56 -2.77 11.44
N ASN A 16 -6.71 -2.13 11.71
CA ASN A 16 -7.82 -2.07 10.76
C ASN A 16 -7.45 -1.32 9.46
N GLY A 17 -6.65 -0.26 9.55
CA GLY A 17 -6.14 0.44 8.38
C GLY A 17 -5.23 -0.46 7.53
N ILE A 18 -4.32 -1.20 8.18
CA ILE A 18 -3.46 -2.17 7.50
C ILE A 18 -4.28 -3.25 6.79
N LYS A 19 -5.26 -3.84 7.49
CA LYS A 19 -6.16 -4.85 6.90
C LYS A 19 -6.92 -4.33 5.69
N ASN A 20 -7.35 -3.06 5.72
CA ASN A 20 -8.03 -2.45 4.59
C ASN A 20 -7.08 -2.29 3.39
N LEU A 21 -5.88 -1.75 3.60
CA LEU A 21 -4.88 -1.59 2.53
C LEU A 21 -4.52 -2.95 1.88
N GLN A 22 -4.30 -3.97 2.69
CA GLN A 22 -3.98 -5.32 2.20
C GLN A 22 -5.12 -5.99 1.43
N LYS A 23 -6.37 -5.60 1.66
CA LYS A 23 -7.54 -6.10 0.92
C LYS A 23 -7.84 -5.29 -0.34
N SER A 24 -7.27 -4.11 -0.48
CA SER A 24 -7.50 -3.23 -1.62
C SER A 24 -6.88 -3.76 -2.90
N HIS A 25 -7.62 -3.59 -4.00
CA HIS A 25 -7.15 -3.75 -5.36
C HIS A 25 -7.26 -2.40 -6.09
N ILE A 26 -6.13 -1.81 -6.45
CA ILE A 26 -6.06 -0.45 -7.03
C ILE A 26 -5.59 -0.54 -8.49
N LEU A 27 -6.25 0.21 -9.37
CA LEU A 27 -5.83 0.41 -10.76
C LEU A 27 -5.04 1.72 -10.87
N VAL A 28 -3.82 1.67 -11.42
CA VAL A 28 -3.01 2.86 -11.73
C VAL A 28 -2.91 3.01 -13.25
N VAL A 29 -3.59 4.01 -13.80
CA VAL A 29 -3.55 4.29 -15.24
C VAL A 29 -2.41 5.25 -15.55
N GLY A 30 -1.35 4.70 -16.16
CA GLY A 30 -0.18 5.44 -16.64
C GLY A 30 0.99 5.41 -15.65
N LEU A 31 2.08 4.75 -16.04
CA LEU A 31 3.30 4.58 -15.24
C LEU A 31 4.42 5.54 -15.69
N GLY A 32 4.07 6.82 -15.88
CA GLY A 32 5.02 7.89 -16.19
C GLY A 32 5.65 8.49 -14.92
N GLY A 33 6.17 9.72 -15.02
CA GLY A 33 6.86 10.39 -13.90
C GLY A 33 6.02 10.63 -12.63
N VAL A 34 4.70 10.41 -12.67
CA VAL A 34 3.82 10.48 -11.49
C VAL A 34 3.37 9.09 -11.06
N GLY A 35 2.82 8.31 -12.00
CA GLY A 35 2.27 6.99 -11.68
C GLY A 35 3.30 5.99 -11.20
N SER A 36 4.57 6.12 -11.60
CA SER A 36 5.65 5.28 -11.09
C SER A 36 5.86 5.47 -9.58
N PHE A 37 5.98 6.72 -9.13
CA PHE A 37 6.14 7.04 -7.70
C PHE A 37 4.88 6.74 -6.89
N ALA A 38 3.69 7.03 -7.46
CA ALA A 38 2.43 6.68 -6.81
C ALA A 38 2.35 5.16 -6.58
N THR A 39 2.67 4.36 -7.59
CA THR A 39 2.69 2.89 -7.50
C THR A 39 3.71 2.41 -6.46
N GLU A 40 4.92 2.96 -6.47
CA GLU A 40 5.97 2.64 -5.49
C GLU A 40 5.49 2.88 -4.04
N PHE A 41 4.83 4.01 -3.78
CA PHE A 41 4.31 4.31 -2.44
C PHE A 41 3.11 3.44 -2.06
N LEU A 42 2.25 3.09 -3.01
CA LEU A 42 1.14 2.15 -2.77
C LEU A 42 1.66 0.75 -2.39
N VAL A 43 2.67 0.24 -3.09
CA VAL A 43 3.31 -1.05 -2.74
C VAL A 43 3.94 -0.97 -1.34
N ARG A 44 4.69 0.10 -1.05
CA ARG A 44 5.33 0.29 0.27
C ARG A 44 4.32 0.44 1.42
N ALA A 45 3.14 0.98 1.15
CA ALA A 45 2.03 1.05 2.11
C ALA A 45 1.38 -0.31 2.38
N GLY A 46 1.70 -1.35 1.60
CA GLY A 46 1.18 -2.70 1.78
C GLY A 46 -0.15 -2.95 1.06
N ILE A 47 -0.40 -2.28 -0.06
CA ILE A 47 -1.55 -2.59 -0.93
C ILE A 47 -1.46 -4.03 -1.44
N GLY A 48 -2.57 -4.76 -1.33
CA GLY A 48 -2.61 -6.20 -1.65
C GLY A 48 -2.54 -6.52 -3.14
N LYS A 49 -3.16 -5.68 -3.99
CA LYS A 49 -3.16 -5.92 -5.44
C LYS A 49 -3.16 -4.61 -6.22
N LEU A 50 -2.37 -4.57 -7.28
CA LEU A 50 -2.30 -3.46 -8.24
C LEU A 50 -2.60 -3.96 -9.65
N THR A 51 -3.19 -3.11 -10.48
CA THR A 51 -3.34 -3.28 -11.93
C THR A 51 -2.90 -2.02 -12.64
#